data_AF-A0A942BB52-F1
#
_entry.id   AF-A0A942BB52-F1
#
_cell.length_a   1.000
_cell.length_b   1.000
_cell.length_c   1.000
_cell.angle_alpha   90.00
_cell.angle_beta   90.00
_cell.angle_gamma   90.00
#
_symmetry.space_group_name_H-M   'P 1'
#
loop_
_entity.id
_entity.type
_entity.pdbx_description
1 polymer ?
#
loop_
_entity_poly.entity_id
_entity_poly.type
_entity_poly.pdbx_seq_one_letter_code
_entity_poly.pdbx_strand_id
1 'polypeptide(L)'
;MKRGVLPWVVAILLLLALGCGGGGGGGIAATNVNFVGNVVWIETGLGTNPASTVRAGSVSTLTAVSDGFFSLDAPSGTAGVTVTYAPSVGSPVVQSFTFPAATADTDLGELYIGPQTVTISGRALDASSGAPVAAAKVQIAGRSAVSGADGRFNVANVAYSSTVTSIFRALQGVASKTGYFNQFFAPPSAAVGGVVDVGDISLSPQSNNNPPPPAGNVTVSVTPNAGGATVQALSGASIVRSLTADGAGGATMWLPAGSYTIKATLGGKVGTSPLTLTSNSQLANVHVTLP
;
A
#
# COMPACT_ATOMS: atom_id res chain seq x y z
N MET A 1 -75.10 26.69 5.35
CA MET A 1 -73.88 27.27 5.95
C MET A 1 -72.99 26.14 6.47
N LYS A 2 -71.70 26.13 6.07
CA LYS A 2 -70.51 25.49 6.67
C LYS A 2 -70.65 24.00 7.10
N ARG A 3 -70.21 23.05 6.28
CA ARG A 3 -68.84 22.46 6.22
C ARG A 3 -68.39 21.83 7.56
N GLY A 4 -68.56 20.50 7.66
CA GLY A 4 -67.92 19.65 8.66
C GLY A 4 -66.44 19.44 8.34
N VAL A 5 -65.63 19.34 9.39
CA VAL A 5 -64.17 19.21 9.38
C VAL A 5 -63.81 17.85 10.01
N LEU A 6 -63.22 16.94 9.19
CA LEU A 6 -61.97 16.15 9.35
C LEU A 6 -61.48 15.78 10.79
N PRO A 7 -60.55 14.80 11.02
CA PRO A 7 -60.28 13.46 10.41
C PRO A 7 -59.50 12.43 11.32
N TRP A 8 -58.89 11.40 10.69
CA TRP A 8 -57.76 10.51 11.12
C TRP A 8 -58.14 9.16 11.79
N VAL A 9 -57.50 8.01 11.52
CA VAL A 9 -56.42 7.54 10.63
C VAL A 9 -56.62 6.01 10.50
N VAL A 10 -56.47 5.45 9.29
CA VAL A 10 -56.56 4.00 9.03
C VAL A 10 -55.15 3.40 8.93
N ALA A 11 -54.96 2.29 9.64
CA ALA A 11 -53.79 1.44 9.61
C ALA A 11 -53.69 0.63 8.30
N ILE A 12 -52.47 0.44 7.77
CA ILE A 12 -52.18 -0.60 6.79
C ILE A 12 -50.89 -1.31 7.17
N LEU A 13 -51.02 -2.64 7.19
CA LEU A 13 -50.01 -3.67 7.44
C LEU A 13 -49.94 -4.52 6.15
N LEU A 14 -48.77 -5.14 5.92
CA LEU A 14 -48.47 -6.31 5.08
C LEU A 14 -47.72 -6.15 3.72
N LEU A 15 -46.49 -6.72 3.75
CA LEU A 15 -45.87 -7.73 2.85
C LEU A 15 -45.45 -7.39 1.41
N LEU A 16 -44.15 -7.57 1.12
CA LEU A 16 -43.64 -8.67 0.26
C LEU A 16 -42.09 -8.68 0.20
N ALA A 17 -41.51 -9.84 0.46
CA ALA A 17 -40.13 -10.20 0.11
C ALA A 17 -40.11 -10.87 -1.27
N LEU A 18 -38.92 -10.85 -1.90
CA LEU A 18 -38.46 -11.49 -3.15
C LEU A 18 -38.30 -10.59 -4.38
N GLY A 19 -37.03 -10.42 -4.76
CA GLY A 19 -36.51 -9.94 -6.03
C GLY A 19 -34.99 -9.88 -5.86
N CYS A 20 -34.23 -10.97 -6.01
CA CYS A 20 -33.90 -11.62 -7.28
C CYS A 20 -33.54 -10.59 -8.36
N GLY A 21 -32.25 -10.43 -8.58
CA GLY A 21 -31.68 -9.53 -9.59
C GLY A 21 -30.18 -9.75 -9.72
N GLY A 22 -29.77 -10.97 -10.06
CA GLY A 22 -28.46 -11.18 -10.67
C GLY A 22 -28.47 -10.52 -12.05
N GLY A 23 -27.55 -9.60 -12.29
CA GLY A 23 -27.34 -8.95 -13.58
C GLY A 23 -25.86 -9.01 -13.93
N GLY A 24 -25.46 -10.10 -14.58
CA GLY A 24 -24.17 -10.19 -15.25
C GLY A 24 -24.26 -9.62 -16.67
N GLY A 25 -23.20 -8.92 -17.09
CA GLY A 25 -22.78 -8.80 -18.49
C GLY A 25 -23.35 -7.63 -19.29
N GLY A 26 -22.51 -6.63 -19.57
CA GLY A 26 -22.75 -5.59 -20.58
C GLY A 26 -21.89 -4.35 -20.34
N GLY A 27 -20.62 -4.41 -20.72
CA GLY A 27 -19.63 -3.35 -20.50
C GLY A 27 -19.94 -2.06 -21.26
N ILE A 28 -20.72 -1.19 -20.63
CA ILE A 28 -20.58 0.26 -20.76
C ILE A 28 -19.60 0.70 -19.67
N ALA A 29 -18.57 1.45 -20.03
CA ALA A 29 -17.65 2.02 -19.05
C ALA A 29 -18.48 2.80 -18.01
N ALA A 30 -18.20 2.57 -16.73
CA ALA A 30 -18.91 3.27 -15.66
C ALA A 30 -18.78 4.79 -15.90
N THR A 31 -19.90 5.52 -15.96
CA THR A 31 -19.89 6.97 -16.17
C THR A 31 -19.20 7.69 -15.01
N ASN A 32 -19.33 7.11 -13.83
CA ASN A 32 -18.65 7.52 -12.62
C ASN A 32 -17.86 6.34 -12.05
N VAL A 33 -16.78 6.65 -11.34
CA VAL A 33 -15.96 5.71 -10.57
C VAL A 33 -15.91 6.20 -9.12
N ASN A 34 -15.90 5.28 -8.17
CA ASN A 34 -15.80 5.61 -6.76
C ASN A 34 -14.33 5.69 -6.34
N PHE A 35 -13.95 6.80 -5.70
CA PHE A 35 -12.66 6.97 -5.04
C PHE A 35 -12.84 6.81 -3.55
N VAL A 36 -12.11 5.87 -2.96
CA VAL A 36 -12.02 5.69 -1.51
C VAL A 36 -10.61 5.97 -1.01
N GLY A 37 -10.48 6.30 0.26
CA GLY A 37 -9.18 6.48 0.92
C GLY A 37 -9.30 7.20 2.25
N ASN A 38 -8.17 7.56 2.83
CA ASN A 38 -8.09 8.24 4.12
C ASN A 38 -7.25 9.51 4.00
N VAL A 39 -7.76 10.64 4.47
CA VAL A 39 -6.96 11.86 4.62
C VAL A 39 -6.35 11.88 6.02
N VAL A 40 -5.01 11.93 6.07
CA VAL A 40 -4.25 11.85 7.32
C VAL A 40 -3.50 13.15 7.57
N TRP A 41 -3.59 13.70 8.77
CA TRP A 41 -2.83 14.89 9.16
C TRP A 41 -1.44 14.50 9.66
N ILE A 42 -0.38 15.04 9.03
CA ILE A 42 1.00 14.63 9.30
C ILE A 42 1.46 14.89 10.74
N GLU A 43 0.85 15.83 11.46
CA GLU A 43 1.26 16.15 12.84
C GLU A 43 0.68 15.20 13.88
N THR A 44 -0.43 14.52 13.56
CA THR A 44 -1.10 13.60 14.49
C THR A 44 -1.06 12.15 14.03
N GLY A 45 -0.88 11.90 12.72
CA GLY A 45 -1.02 10.57 12.13
C GLY A 45 -2.46 10.04 12.14
N LEU A 46 -3.45 10.92 12.36
CA LEU A 46 -4.87 10.59 12.45
C LEU A 46 -5.67 11.35 11.38
N GLY A 47 -6.95 11.02 11.26
CA GLY A 47 -7.91 11.80 10.46
C GLY A 47 -7.95 13.26 10.89
N THR A 48 -8.33 14.15 9.96
CA THR A 48 -8.44 15.58 10.23
C THR A 48 -9.67 15.92 11.07
N ASN A 49 -9.48 16.81 12.05
CA ASN A 49 -10.56 17.40 12.84
C ASN A 49 -10.32 18.92 12.99
N PRO A 50 -11.12 19.79 12.34
CA PRO A 50 -12.37 19.50 11.61
C PRO A 50 -12.19 18.62 10.36
N ALA A 51 -13.29 18.03 9.87
CA ALA A 51 -13.27 17.22 8.64
C ALA A 51 -12.72 18.00 7.44
N SER A 52 -11.95 17.31 6.59
CA SER A 52 -11.46 17.88 5.33
C SER A 52 -12.49 17.71 4.22
N THR A 53 -12.44 18.60 3.23
CA THR A 53 -13.17 18.43 1.96
C THR A 53 -12.26 17.77 0.93
N VAL A 54 -12.70 16.67 0.35
CA VAL A 54 -12.06 16.02 -0.80
C VAL A 54 -12.88 16.35 -2.05
N ARG A 55 -12.23 16.87 -3.09
CA ARG A 55 -12.88 17.35 -4.30
C ARG A 55 -12.24 16.77 -5.56
N ALA A 56 -13.07 16.39 -6.54
CA ALA A 56 -12.67 16.01 -7.89
C ALA A 56 -13.53 16.80 -8.90
N GLY A 57 -12.95 17.74 -9.65
CA GLY A 57 -13.71 18.57 -10.57
C GLY A 57 -14.80 19.40 -9.86
N SER A 58 -16.08 19.10 -10.12
CA SER A 58 -17.24 19.77 -9.51
C SER A 58 -17.86 18.99 -8.34
N VAL A 59 -17.42 17.76 -8.07
CA VAL A 59 -17.96 16.93 -6.98
C VAL A 59 -17.04 16.96 -5.77
N SER A 60 -17.61 16.85 -4.58
CA SER A 60 -16.86 16.81 -3.33
C SER A 60 -17.57 16.03 -2.23
N THR A 61 -16.80 15.55 -1.26
CA THR A 61 -17.27 14.88 -0.05
C THR A 61 -16.47 15.37 1.16
N LEU A 62 -16.98 15.11 2.37
CA LEU A 62 -16.25 15.34 3.62
C LEU A 62 -15.63 14.04 4.12
N THR A 63 -14.47 14.15 4.76
CA THR A 63 -13.84 13.01 5.44
C THR A 63 -14.52 12.73 6.77
N ALA A 64 -14.56 11.47 7.19
CA ALA A 64 -14.88 11.10 8.57
C ALA A 64 -13.78 11.61 9.52
N VAL A 65 -14.17 12.20 10.65
CA VAL A 65 -13.20 12.74 11.64
C VAL A 65 -12.52 11.66 12.46
N SER A 66 -13.08 10.43 12.50
CA SER A 66 -12.56 9.30 13.28
C SER A 66 -11.25 8.76 12.73
N ASP A 67 -11.15 8.67 11.40
CA ASP A 67 -10.10 7.94 10.69
C ASP A 67 -9.71 8.61 9.36
N GLY A 68 -10.31 9.75 9.01
CA GLY A 68 -10.05 10.46 7.77
C GLY A 68 -10.70 9.83 6.54
N PHE A 69 -11.51 8.78 6.68
CA PHE A 69 -12.07 8.04 5.55
C PHE A 69 -12.97 8.92 4.68
N PHE A 70 -12.94 8.71 3.36
CA PHE A 70 -13.90 9.28 2.42
C PHE A 70 -14.29 8.29 1.32
N SER A 71 -15.46 8.50 0.74
CA SER A 71 -15.93 7.87 -0.50
C SER A 71 -16.48 8.97 -1.41
N LEU A 72 -16.02 9.03 -2.65
CA LEU A 72 -16.36 10.08 -3.61
C LEU A 72 -16.61 9.48 -5.00
N ASP A 73 -17.86 9.51 -5.46
CA ASP A 73 -18.17 9.23 -6.86
C ASP A 73 -17.79 10.43 -7.74
N ALA A 74 -16.90 10.22 -8.70
CA ALA A 74 -16.55 11.25 -9.69
C ALA A 74 -16.51 10.67 -11.12
N PRO A 75 -16.52 11.50 -12.17
CA PRO A 75 -16.52 11.01 -13.54
C PRO A 75 -15.33 10.08 -13.84
N SER A 76 -15.57 9.04 -14.62
CA SER A 76 -14.50 8.21 -15.20
C SER A 76 -13.54 9.07 -16.02
N GLY A 77 -12.24 8.78 -15.91
CA GLY A 77 -11.15 9.59 -16.46
C GLY A 77 -10.61 10.66 -15.49
N THR A 78 -11.20 10.83 -14.30
CA THR A 78 -10.63 11.68 -13.25
C THR A 78 -9.20 11.23 -12.90
N ALA A 79 -8.27 12.17 -12.84
CA ALA A 79 -6.83 11.92 -12.66
C ALA A 79 -6.24 12.62 -11.41
N GLY A 80 -7.10 13.10 -10.51
CA GLY A 80 -6.65 13.74 -9.29
C GLY A 80 -7.77 14.19 -8.38
N VAL A 81 -7.41 14.41 -7.11
CA VAL A 81 -8.27 14.98 -6.08
C VAL A 81 -7.56 16.15 -5.38
N THR A 82 -8.32 17.15 -4.96
CA THR A 82 -7.84 18.24 -4.11
C THR A 82 -8.44 18.08 -2.72
N VAL A 83 -7.58 18.03 -1.71
CA VAL A 83 -7.95 18.00 -0.29
C VAL A 83 -7.79 19.41 0.27
N THR A 84 -8.84 19.92 0.91
CA THR A 84 -8.83 21.18 1.65
C THR A 84 -9.12 20.92 3.11
N TYR A 85 -8.19 21.29 3.99
CA TYR A 85 -8.31 21.19 5.43
C TYR A 85 -8.20 22.58 6.05
N ALA A 86 -9.21 22.98 6.82
CA ALA A 86 -9.21 24.23 7.57
C ALA A 86 -9.09 23.91 9.07
N PRO A 87 -7.86 23.87 9.64
CA PRO A 87 -7.68 23.60 11.05
C PRO A 87 -8.27 24.72 11.91
N SER A 88 -8.64 24.41 13.15
CA SER A 88 -9.16 25.40 14.12
C SER A 88 -8.14 26.49 14.46
N VAL A 89 -6.85 26.21 14.25
CA VAL A 89 -5.73 27.14 14.44
C VAL A 89 -4.81 27.03 13.23
N GLY A 90 -4.37 28.17 12.72
CA GLY A 90 -3.47 28.24 11.56
C GLY A 90 -4.20 28.56 10.26
N SER A 91 -3.47 28.43 9.14
CA SER A 91 -4.02 28.69 7.81
C SER A 91 -4.60 27.41 7.18
N PRO A 92 -5.61 27.52 6.30
CA PRO A 92 -6.08 26.38 5.52
C PRO A 92 -4.96 25.75 4.70
N VAL A 93 -4.94 24.42 4.68
CA VAL A 93 -4.05 23.60 3.87
C VAL A 93 -4.82 23.09 2.67
N VAL A 94 -4.27 23.32 1.47
CA VAL A 94 -4.81 22.82 0.21
C VAL A 94 -3.73 21.99 -0.46
N GLN A 95 -3.99 20.70 -0.68
CA GLN A 95 -3.07 19.80 -1.36
C GLN A 95 -3.80 19.01 -2.43
N SER A 96 -3.22 18.98 -3.64
CA SER A 96 -3.76 18.19 -4.75
C SER A 96 -2.94 16.94 -4.96
N PHE A 97 -3.59 15.78 -5.07
CA PHE A 97 -3.00 14.48 -5.37
C PHE A 97 -3.35 14.11 -6.80
N THR A 98 -2.36 13.61 -7.54
CA THR A 98 -2.53 13.22 -8.94
C THR A 98 -2.23 11.74 -9.10
N PHE A 99 -2.95 11.10 -10.01
CA PHE A 99 -2.85 9.69 -10.31
C PHE A 99 -3.25 9.45 -11.77
N PRO A 100 -2.93 8.28 -12.37
CA PRO A 100 -3.40 7.96 -13.71
C PRO A 100 -4.92 8.05 -13.80
N ALA A 101 -5.45 8.52 -14.93
CA ALA A 101 -6.88 8.64 -15.15
C ALA A 101 -7.61 7.33 -14.82
N ALA A 102 -8.51 7.38 -13.82
CA ALA A 102 -9.16 6.18 -13.31
C ALA A 102 -10.40 5.85 -14.16
N THR A 103 -10.48 4.60 -14.63
CA THR A 103 -11.62 4.08 -15.40
C THR A 103 -12.45 3.04 -14.64
N ALA A 104 -12.08 2.78 -13.38
CA ALA A 104 -12.77 1.90 -12.45
C ALA A 104 -12.59 2.43 -11.02
N ASP A 105 -13.38 1.91 -10.08
CA ASP A 105 -13.26 2.23 -8.66
C ASP A 105 -11.81 2.08 -8.19
N THR A 106 -11.34 3.06 -7.43
CA THR A 106 -9.93 3.18 -7.08
C THR A 106 -9.79 3.51 -5.61
N ASP A 107 -9.02 2.67 -4.90
CA ASP A 107 -8.52 3.01 -3.57
C ASP A 107 -7.26 3.87 -3.71
N LEU A 108 -7.32 5.08 -3.19
CA LEU A 108 -6.23 6.06 -3.18
C LEU A 108 -5.30 5.87 -1.97
N GLY A 109 -5.67 4.99 -1.03
CA GLY A 109 -4.96 4.74 0.21
C GLY A 109 -4.91 5.96 1.11
N GLU A 110 -3.78 6.13 1.79
CA GLU A 110 -3.57 7.25 2.70
C GLU A 110 -3.02 8.48 1.97
N LEU A 111 -3.78 9.57 2.02
CA LEU A 111 -3.44 10.88 1.50
C LEU A 111 -2.99 11.77 2.67
N TYR A 112 -1.68 11.79 2.91
CA TYR A 112 -1.12 12.64 3.96
C TYR A 112 -1.09 14.10 3.51
N ILE A 113 -1.61 14.97 4.36
CA ILE A 113 -1.53 16.43 4.22
C ILE A 113 -0.83 17.03 5.44
N GLY A 114 -0.26 18.22 5.26
CA GLY A 114 0.54 18.86 6.30
C GLY A 114 0.69 20.36 6.09
N PRO A 115 1.19 21.08 7.10
CA PRO A 115 1.40 22.53 7.03
C PRO A 115 2.51 22.89 6.03
N GLN A 116 3.40 21.95 5.74
CA GLN A 116 4.50 22.10 4.79
C GLN A 116 4.53 20.90 3.84
N THR A 117 5.34 21.01 2.80
CA THR A 117 5.68 19.90 1.92
C THR A 117 7.17 19.86 1.63
N VAL A 118 7.69 18.66 1.39
CA VAL A 118 9.10 18.42 1.03
C VAL A 118 9.18 17.55 -0.22
N THR A 119 10.38 17.49 -0.80
CA THR A 119 10.73 16.52 -1.83
C THR A 119 11.48 15.35 -1.23
N ILE A 120 11.04 14.12 -1.50
CA ILE A 120 11.81 12.91 -1.18
C ILE A 120 12.65 12.54 -2.40
N SER A 121 13.97 12.49 -2.24
CA SER A 121 14.91 12.10 -3.29
C SER A 121 15.60 10.79 -2.94
N GLY A 122 16.04 10.05 -3.95
CA GLY A 122 16.84 8.83 -3.77
C GLY A 122 17.17 8.17 -5.10
N ARG A 123 17.65 6.92 -5.03
CA ARG A 123 17.95 6.09 -6.20
C ARG A 123 17.38 4.69 -6.07
N ALA A 124 16.77 4.17 -7.12
CA ALA A 124 16.40 2.76 -7.22
C ALA A 124 17.54 1.99 -7.88
N LEU A 125 18.09 1.00 -7.18
CA LEU A 125 19.18 0.15 -7.67
C LEU A 125 18.78 -1.32 -7.68
N ASP A 126 19.37 -2.07 -8.60
CA ASP A 126 19.24 -3.52 -8.65
C ASP A 126 20.13 -4.12 -7.56
N ALA A 127 19.53 -4.82 -6.60
CA ALA A 127 20.25 -5.37 -5.45
C ALA A 127 21.31 -6.40 -5.84
N SER A 128 21.23 -7.00 -7.03
CA SER A 128 22.13 -8.05 -7.50
C SER A 128 23.36 -7.53 -8.21
N SER A 129 23.20 -6.43 -8.95
CA SER A 129 24.24 -5.88 -9.83
C SER A 129 24.71 -4.48 -9.41
N GLY A 130 23.96 -3.80 -8.54
CA GLY A 130 24.16 -2.39 -8.23
C GLY A 130 23.79 -1.44 -9.38
N ALA A 131 23.27 -1.95 -10.50
CA ALA A 131 22.88 -1.15 -11.65
C ALA A 131 21.63 -0.30 -11.34
N PRO A 132 21.49 0.90 -11.94
CA PRO A 132 20.28 1.70 -11.77
C PRO A 132 19.03 1.01 -12.34
N VAL A 133 17.92 1.07 -11.61
CA VAL A 133 16.63 0.56 -12.06
C VAL A 133 15.79 1.72 -12.57
N ALA A 134 15.66 1.81 -13.88
CA ALA A 134 14.82 2.79 -14.55
C ALA A 134 13.33 2.43 -14.50
N ALA A 135 12.49 3.45 -14.51
CA ALA A 135 11.04 3.33 -14.54
C ALA A 135 10.46 2.48 -13.39
N ALA A 136 11.09 2.50 -12.21
CA ALA A 136 10.51 2.01 -10.97
C ALA A 136 9.53 3.06 -10.42
N LYS A 137 8.34 2.63 -9.99
CA LYS A 137 7.34 3.48 -9.36
C LYS A 137 7.67 3.58 -7.87
N VAL A 138 7.87 4.79 -7.39
CA VAL A 138 8.14 5.09 -5.97
C VAL A 138 6.93 5.84 -5.42
N GLN A 139 6.35 5.33 -4.34
CA GLN A 139 5.16 5.90 -3.69
C GLN A 139 5.39 6.10 -2.21
N ILE A 140 4.90 7.21 -1.67
CA ILE A 140 4.89 7.50 -0.23
C ILE A 140 3.84 8.57 0.06
N ALA A 141 3.06 8.41 1.13
CA ALA A 141 2.13 9.45 1.61
C ALA A 141 1.14 9.99 0.53
N GLY A 142 0.58 9.09 -0.29
CA GLY A 142 -0.33 9.45 -1.39
C GLY A 142 0.36 10.10 -2.61
N ARG A 143 1.68 10.25 -2.58
CA ARG A 143 2.49 10.80 -3.69
C ARG A 143 3.18 9.70 -4.45
N SER A 144 3.54 9.99 -5.71
CA SER A 144 4.33 9.07 -6.52
C SER A 144 5.32 9.79 -7.43
N ALA A 145 6.39 9.08 -7.78
CA ALA A 145 7.33 9.43 -8.83
C ALA A 145 7.79 8.17 -9.57
N VAL A 146 8.47 8.37 -10.68
CA VAL A 146 9.07 7.30 -11.48
C VAL A 146 10.58 7.55 -11.57
N SER A 147 11.39 6.51 -11.36
CA SER A 147 12.84 6.64 -11.47
C SER A 147 13.29 6.85 -12.92
N GLY A 148 14.29 7.72 -13.11
CA GLY A 148 14.94 7.98 -14.40
C GLY A 148 15.90 6.86 -14.82
N ALA A 149 16.56 7.04 -15.96
CA ALA A 149 17.53 6.08 -16.51
C ALA A 149 18.74 5.84 -15.60
N ASP A 150 19.09 6.82 -14.77
CA ASP A 150 20.15 6.75 -13.75
C ASP A 150 19.66 6.22 -12.39
N GLY A 151 18.40 5.74 -12.33
CA GLY A 151 17.73 5.23 -11.15
C GLY A 151 17.25 6.32 -10.18
N ARG A 152 17.57 7.60 -10.41
CA ARG A 152 17.17 8.69 -9.51
C ARG A 152 15.67 8.95 -9.58
N PHE A 153 15.07 9.29 -8.45
CA PHE A 153 13.67 9.72 -8.37
C PHE A 153 13.53 10.93 -7.44
N ASN A 154 12.46 11.70 -7.64
CA ASN A 154 12.07 12.81 -6.78
C ASN A 154 10.54 12.78 -6.58
N VAL A 155 10.09 12.40 -5.39
CA VAL A 155 8.67 12.46 -5.00
C VAL A 155 8.39 13.83 -4.41
N ALA A 156 7.74 14.70 -5.18
CA ALA A 156 7.42 16.06 -4.76
C ALA A 156 6.16 16.14 -3.88
N ASN A 157 6.03 17.25 -3.16
CA ASN A 157 4.85 17.62 -2.39
C ASN A 157 4.45 16.61 -1.30
N VAL A 158 5.43 15.91 -0.72
CA VAL A 158 5.17 14.99 0.40
C VAL A 158 4.90 15.81 1.64
N ALA A 159 3.78 15.56 2.32
CA ALA A 159 3.39 16.28 3.51
C ALA A 159 4.48 16.22 4.59
N TYR A 160 4.73 17.36 5.23
CA TYR A 160 5.77 17.53 6.22
C TYR A 160 5.34 18.47 7.32
N SER A 161 5.89 18.26 8.51
CA SER A 161 5.85 19.22 9.61
C SER A 161 7.23 19.29 10.24
N SER A 162 7.82 20.49 10.26
CA SER A 162 9.08 20.75 10.96
C SER A 162 8.96 20.69 12.48
N THR A 163 7.74 20.76 13.02
CA THR A 163 7.47 20.67 14.47
C THR A 163 7.25 19.23 14.93
N VAL A 164 6.69 18.38 14.06
CA VAL A 164 6.44 16.96 14.34
C VAL A 164 7.06 16.08 13.26
N THR A 165 8.31 15.65 13.50
CA THR A 165 9.04 14.81 12.55
C THR A 165 8.89 13.31 12.79
N SER A 166 8.32 12.89 13.92
CA SER A 166 8.18 11.47 14.29
C SER A 166 7.26 10.72 13.34
N ILE A 167 6.08 11.26 13.04
CA ILE A 167 5.12 10.69 12.09
C ILE A 167 5.70 10.67 10.68
N PHE A 168 6.33 11.77 10.26
CA PHE A 168 7.00 11.84 8.96
C PHE A 168 8.07 10.74 8.79
N ARG A 169 8.89 10.49 9.80
CA ARG A 169 9.90 9.42 9.78
C ARG A 169 9.31 8.00 9.90
N ALA A 170 8.06 7.90 10.35
CA ALA A 170 7.33 6.63 10.41
C ALA A 170 6.57 6.32 9.11
N LEU A 171 6.49 7.27 8.17
CA LEU A 171 5.89 7.03 6.86
C LEU A 171 6.60 5.85 6.17
N GLN A 172 5.80 4.92 5.66
CA GLN A 172 6.29 3.82 4.86
C GLN A 172 6.09 4.15 3.37
N GLY A 173 7.19 4.27 2.65
CA GLY A 173 7.21 4.32 1.20
C GLY A 173 7.38 2.92 0.60
N VAL A 174 7.00 2.78 -0.67
CA VAL A 174 7.19 1.57 -1.47
C VAL A 174 7.79 1.92 -2.82
N ALA A 175 8.84 1.21 -3.22
CA ALA A 175 9.35 1.19 -4.57
C ALA A 175 8.95 -0.14 -5.22
N SER A 176 8.45 -0.07 -6.45
CA SER A 176 7.94 -1.23 -7.19
C SER A 176 8.33 -1.17 -8.66
N LYS A 177 8.63 -2.35 -9.23
CA LYS A 177 8.93 -2.52 -10.65
C LYS A 177 8.60 -3.96 -11.04
N THR A 178 7.92 -4.13 -12.17
CA THR A 178 7.68 -5.48 -12.73
C THR A 178 9.00 -6.23 -12.89
N GLY A 179 9.05 -7.48 -12.43
CA GLY A 179 10.28 -8.28 -12.39
C GLY A 179 11.14 -8.06 -11.14
N TYR A 180 10.72 -7.21 -10.21
CA TYR A 180 11.35 -6.99 -8.90
C TYR A 180 10.32 -7.18 -7.78
N PHE A 181 10.80 -7.52 -6.59
CA PHE A 181 9.98 -7.48 -5.37
C PHE A 181 9.74 -6.02 -4.95
N ASN A 182 8.59 -5.77 -4.33
CA ASN A 182 8.34 -4.46 -3.71
C ASN A 182 9.32 -4.24 -2.56
N GLN A 183 9.95 -3.07 -2.55
CA GLN A 183 10.86 -2.67 -1.49
C GLN A 183 10.26 -1.53 -0.69
N PHE A 184 10.18 -1.72 0.62
CA PHE A 184 9.72 -0.68 1.55
C PHE A 184 10.90 0.18 2.02
N PHE A 185 10.62 1.45 2.28
CA PHE A 185 11.58 2.40 2.83
C PHE A 185 10.87 3.40 3.74
N ALA A 186 11.64 4.15 4.53
CA ALA A 186 11.11 5.22 5.35
C ALA A 186 12.07 6.43 5.29
N PRO A 187 11.58 7.66 5.48
CA PRO A 187 12.45 8.84 5.58
C PRO A 187 13.45 8.71 6.75
N PRO A 188 14.77 8.72 6.49
CA PRO A 188 15.76 8.46 7.55
C PRO A 188 15.93 9.67 8.48
N SER A 189 15.72 10.87 7.96
CA SER A 189 16.02 12.15 8.60
C SER A 189 14.92 13.20 8.38
N ALA A 190 15.07 14.34 9.05
CA ALA A 190 14.30 15.54 8.77
C ALA A 190 14.76 16.18 7.45
N ALA A 191 13.94 17.09 6.92
CA ALA A 191 14.26 17.79 5.68
C ALA A 191 15.36 18.83 5.86
N VAL A 192 16.28 18.88 4.91
CA VAL A 192 17.32 19.91 4.80
C VAL A 192 17.10 20.63 3.48
N GLY A 193 16.87 21.95 3.53
CA GLY A 193 16.57 22.73 2.32
C GLY A 193 15.30 22.29 1.57
N GLY A 194 14.32 21.71 2.29
CA GLY A 194 13.08 21.20 1.69
C GLY A 194 13.21 19.83 1.01
N VAL A 195 14.35 19.16 1.16
CA VAL A 195 14.62 17.83 0.58
C VAL A 195 14.94 16.83 1.69
N VAL A 196 14.46 15.61 1.52
CA VAL A 196 14.85 14.45 2.33
C VAL A 196 15.41 13.39 1.40
N ASP A 197 16.69 13.08 1.59
CA ASP A 197 17.34 12.00 0.86
C ASP A 197 17.14 10.67 1.59
N VAL A 198 16.51 9.70 0.91
CA VAL A 198 16.33 8.33 1.42
C VAL A 198 17.47 7.40 1.00
N GLY A 199 18.45 7.90 0.24
CA GLY A 199 19.58 7.15 -0.25
C GLY A 199 19.19 6.15 -1.35
N ASP A 200 19.90 5.03 -1.37
CA ASP A 200 19.68 3.95 -2.33
C ASP A 200 18.59 2.98 -1.81
N ILE A 201 17.58 2.75 -2.64
CA ILE A 201 16.56 1.72 -2.47
C ILE A 201 16.94 0.54 -3.36
N SER A 202 17.40 -0.54 -2.74
CA SER A 202 17.79 -1.77 -3.44
C SER A 202 16.58 -2.65 -3.74
N LEU A 203 16.22 -2.74 -5.01
CA LEU A 203 15.17 -3.63 -5.53
C LEU A 203 15.78 -5.00 -5.86
N SER A 204 15.24 -6.05 -5.27
CA SER A 204 15.66 -7.43 -5.55
C SER A 204 14.91 -7.99 -6.77
N PRO A 205 15.59 -8.46 -7.84
CA PRO A 205 14.91 -9.04 -8.98
C PRO A 205 14.22 -10.37 -8.61
N GLN A 206 13.05 -10.62 -9.21
CA GLN A 206 12.29 -11.86 -9.04
C GLN A 206 12.93 -13.04 -9.78
N SER A 207 13.56 -12.78 -10.93
CA SER A 207 14.31 -13.77 -11.70
C SER A 207 15.63 -14.16 -11.03
N ASN A 208 16.03 -13.40 -10.01
CA ASN A 208 17.30 -13.61 -9.36
C ASN A 208 17.20 -14.70 -8.29
N ASN A 209 17.74 -15.86 -8.66
CA ASN A 209 18.02 -16.97 -7.75
C ASN A 209 19.32 -16.76 -6.97
N ASN A 210 19.96 -15.57 -7.06
CA ASN A 210 21.16 -15.21 -6.33
C ASN A 210 20.81 -14.83 -4.87
N PRO A 211 21.65 -15.20 -3.88
CA PRO A 211 22.94 -15.87 -4.04
C PRO A 211 22.77 -17.26 -4.65
N PRO A 212 23.72 -17.75 -5.47
CA PRO A 212 23.64 -19.11 -6.01
C PRO A 212 23.51 -20.05 -4.81
N PRO A 213 23.01 -21.29 -4.93
CA PRO A 213 23.27 -22.22 -3.86
C PRO A 213 24.81 -22.34 -3.72
N PRO A 214 25.48 -21.95 -2.61
CA PRO A 214 25.13 -21.15 -1.42
C PRO A 214 25.71 -19.70 -1.48
N ALA A 215 25.24 -18.69 -0.72
CA ALA A 215 24.60 -18.71 0.60
C ALA A 215 23.43 -17.71 0.72
N GLY A 216 22.20 -18.21 0.61
CA GLY A 216 21.03 -17.49 1.13
C GLY A 216 21.19 -17.27 2.64
N ASN A 217 20.58 -16.20 3.18
CA ASN A 217 20.64 -15.94 4.61
C ASN A 217 19.63 -16.79 5.41
N VAL A 218 18.79 -17.58 4.72
CA VAL A 218 17.86 -18.54 5.33
C VAL A 218 18.05 -19.91 4.69
N THR A 219 18.36 -20.90 5.51
CA THR A 219 18.33 -22.32 5.14
C THR A 219 17.06 -22.93 5.70
N VAL A 220 16.30 -23.61 4.87
CA VAL A 220 15.09 -24.34 5.24
C VAL A 220 15.35 -25.83 5.08
N SER A 221 14.96 -26.62 6.07
CA SER A 221 14.86 -28.08 5.93
C SER A 221 13.43 -28.52 6.15
N VAL A 222 12.91 -29.32 5.24
CA VAL A 222 11.55 -29.87 5.32
C VAL A 222 11.63 -31.34 5.71
N THR A 223 10.93 -31.73 6.78
CA THR A 223 10.89 -33.11 7.28
C THR A 223 9.46 -33.67 7.26
N PRO A 224 9.28 -35.00 7.03
CA PRO A 224 10.30 -35.96 6.56
C PRO A 224 10.79 -35.62 5.14
N ASN A 225 11.91 -36.19 4.68
CA ASN A 225 12.58 -35.82 3.40
C ASN A 225 11.54 -35.53 2.29
N ALA A 226 11.38 -34.24 1.99
CA ALA A 226 10.31 -33.71 1.16
C ALA A 226 10.86 -33.09 -0.11
N GLY A 227 11.70 -33.83 -0.83
CA GLY A 227 12.20 -33.37 -2.11
C GLY A 227 11.08 -33.04 -3.09
N GLY A 228 11.21 -31.90 -3.77
CA GLY A 228 10.14 -31.36 -4.62
C GLY A 228 9.05 -30.58 -3.89
N ALA A 229 9.13 -30.40 -2.56
CA ALA A 229 8.18 -29.56 -1.84
C ALA A 229 8.27 -28.10 -2.31
N THR A 230 7.11 -27.44 -2.44
CA THR A 230 7.06 -25.99 -2.61
C THR A 230 7.29 -25.33 -1.27
N VAL A 231 8.34 -24.52 -1.15
CA VAL A 231 8.69 -23.76 0.06
C VAL A 231 8.46 -22.27 -0.22
N GLN A 232 7.61 -21.65 0.59
CA GLN A 232 7.22 -20.25 0.47
C GLN A 232 7.58 -19.48 1.74
N ALA A 233 8.11 -18.28 1.59
CA ALA A 233 8.14 -17.30 2.67
C ALA A 233 6.97 -16.35 2.49
N LEU A 234 6.20 -16.13 3.55
CA LEU A 234 5.05 -15.23 3.56
C LEU A 234 5.29 -14.08 4.54
N SER A 235 4.98 -12.85 4.10
CA SER A 235 4.83 -11.70 4.99
C SER A 235 3.34 -11.39 5.10
N GLY A 236 2.75 -11.68 6.26
CA GLY A 236 1.29 -11.76 6.39
C GLY A 236 0.71 -12.83 5.44
N ALA A 237 -0.26 -12.45 4.61
CA ALA A 237 -0.85 -13.32 3.59
C ALA A 237 -0.09 -13.34 2.25
N SER A 238 0.89 -12.44 2.06
CA SER A 238 1.57 -12.27 0.78
C SER A 238 2.78 -13.18 0.68
N ILE A 239 2.88 -13.94 -0.41
CA ILE A 239 4.07 -14.74 -0.72
C ILE A 239 5.18 -13.81 -1.18
N VAL A 240 6.28 -13.75 -0.43
CA VAL A 240 7.47 -12.93 -0.74
C VAL A 240 8.58 -13.72 -1.41
N ARG A 241 8.67 -15.04 -1.16
CA ARG A 241 9.56 -15.96 -1.90
C ARG A 241 8.86 -17.30 -2.07
N SER A 242 9.14 -17.99 -3.18
CA SER A 242 8.67 -19.34 -3.45
C SER A 242 9.75 -20.09 -4.22
N LEU A 243 10.07 -21.30 -3.79
CA LEU A 243 11.07 -22.16 -4.42
C LEU A 243 10.70 -23.63 -4.23
N THR A 244 11.44 -24.52 -4.88
CA THR A 244 11.28 -25.98 -4.73
C THR A 244 12.42 -26.53 -3.90
N ALA A 245 12.11 -27.38 -2.92
CA ALA A 245 13.10 -28.08 -2.11
C ALA A 245 13.89 -29.09 -2.96
N ASP A 246 15.19 -29.20 -2.70
CA ASP A 246 16.09 -30.17 -3.32
C ASP A 246 15.73 -31.61 -2.94
N GLY A 247 16.42 -32.61 -3.52
CA GLY A 247 16.13 -34.03 -3.27
C GLY A 247 16.28 -34.51 -1.80
N ALA A 248 16.83 -33.69 -0.91
CA ALA A 248 16.94 -33.94 0.52
C ALA A 248 15.90 -33.16 1.35
N GLY A 249 14.99 -32.42 0.71
CA GLY A 249 14.06 -31.53 1.40
C GLY A 249 14.70 -30.21 1.87
N GLY A 250 15.90 -29.90 1.38
CA GLY A 250 16.63 -28.68 1.66
C GLY A 250 16.22 -27.53 0.73
N ALA A 251 16.29 -26.31 1.23
CA ALA A 251 15.99 -25.11 0.48
C ALA A 251 16.82 -23.96 1.03
N THR A 252 17.33 -23.08 0.16
CA THR A 252 18.00 -21.85 0.59
C THR A 252 17.35 -20.67 -0.08
N MET A 253 17.12 -19.61 0.70
CA MET A 253 16.57 -18.35 0.21
C MET A 253 17.25 -17.16 0.88
N TRP A 254 17.22 -16.03 0.20
CA TRP A 254 17.54 -14.75 0.82
C TRP A 254 16.25 -14.02 1.16
N LEU A 255 16.16 -13.48 2.38
CA LEU A 255 15.06 -12.64 2.87
C LEU A 255 15.63 -11.40 3.58
N PRO A 256 15.05 -10.20 3.39
CA PRO A 256 15.45 -9.02 4.15
C PRO A 256 15.02 -9.13 5.61
N ALA A 257 15.52 -8.24 6.48
CA ALA A 257 15.06 -8.09 7.84
C ALA A 257 13.53 -7.92 7.87
N GLY A 258 12.86 -8.67 8.75
CA GLY A 258 11.41 -8.76 8.79
C GLY A 258 10.91 -10.02 9.47
N SER A 259 9.58 -10.09 9.63
CA SER A 259 8.87 -11.24 10.19
C SER A 259 8.15 -12.00 9.08
N TYR A 260 8.36 -13.31 9.03
CA TYR A 260 7.86 -14.19 7.98
C TYR A 260 7.25 -15.47 8.56
N THR A 261 6.38 -16.09 7.78
CA THR A 261 5.98 -17.50 7.93
C THR A 261 6.59 -18.28 6.78
N ILE A 262 7.40 -19.29 7.08
CA ILE A 262 7.88 -20.27 6.10
C ILE A 262 6.86 -21.38 6.00
N LYS A 263 6.30 -21.60 4.82
CA LYS A 263 5.30 -22.63 4.51
C LYS A 263 5.91 -23.63 3.53
N ALA A 264 5.87 -24.92 3.86
CA ALA A 264 6.18 -25.99 2.93
C ALA A 264 4.90 -26.70 2.49
N THR A 265 4.82 -27.13 1.23
CA THR A 265 3.68 -27.88 0.69
C THR A 265 4.17 -28.98 -0.24
N LEU A 266 3.74 -30.22 0.00
CA LEU A 266 4.02 -31.38 -0.85
C LEU A 266 2.83 -32.34 -0.82
N GLY A 267 2.27 -32.68 -1.99
CA GLY A 267 1.20 -33.66 -2.10
C GLY A 267 -0.04 -33.37 -1.23
N GLY A 268 -0.39 -32.08 -1.06
CA GLY A 268 -1.51 -31.64 -0.22
C GLY A 268 -1.20 -31.51 1.28
N LYS A 269 -0.04 -31.98 1.74
CA LYS A 269 0.43 -31.75 3.11
C LYS A 269 1.01 -30.35 3.23
N VAL A 270 0.73 -29.67 4.34
CA VAL A 270 1.19 -28.30 4.61
C VAL A 270 1.82 -28.26 5.99
N GLY A 271 3.01 -27.65 6.07
CA GLY A 271 3.71 -27.35 7.31
C GLY A 271 4.14 -25.89 7.32
N THR A 272 4.21 -25.28 8.51
CA THR A 272 4.62 -23.88 8.66
C THR A 272 5.52 -23.67 9.86
N SER A 273 6.47 -22.74 9.74
CA SER A 273 7.33 -22.29 10.84
C SER A 273 7.56 -20.78 10.77
N PRO A 274 7.53 -20.05 11.90
CA PRO A 274 7.83 -18.62 11.91
C PRO A 274 9.33 -18.38 11.69
N LEU A 275 9.66 -17.20 11.16
CA LEU A 275 11.02 -16.71 11.00
C LEU A 275 11.07 -15.20 11.22
N THR A 276 11.98 -14.74 12.06
CA THR A 276 12.27 -13.31 12.23
C THR A 276 13.73 -13.04 11.94
N LEU A 277 13.99 -12.07 11.08
CA LEU A 277 15.32 -11.57 10.74
C LEU A 277 15.45 -10.13 11.26
N THR A 278 16.40 -9.87 12.14
CA THR A 278 16.66 -8.55 12.75
C THR A 278 17.64 -7.71 11.92
N SER A 279 18.35 -8.32 10.97
CA SER A 279 19.21 -7.63 10.00
C SER A 279 19.30 -8.39 8.68
N ASN A 280 19.61 -7.68 7.60
CA ASN A 280 19.73 -8.26 6.25
C ASN A 280 20.91 -9.24 6.10
N SER A 281 21.86 -9.22 7.04
CA SER A 281 23.02 -10.11 7.08
C SER A 281 22.85 -11.29 8.04
N GLN A 282 21.73 -11.37 8.77
CA GLN A 282 21.48 -12.46 9.72
C GLN A 282 21.30 -13.78 8.98
N LEU A 283 22.08 -14.80 9.35
CA LEU A 283 21.87 -16.17 8.92
C LEU A 283 20.85 -16.87 9.83
N ALA A 284 19.93 -17.63 9.24
CA ALA A 284 18.90 -18.37 9.94
C ALA A 284 18.70 -19.77 9.37
N ASN A 285 18.36 -20.72 10.24
CA ASN A 285 17.95 -22.07 9.87
C ASN A 285 16.50 -22.26 10.33
N VAL A 286 15.65 -22.77 9.44
CA VAL A 286 14.23 -23.00 9.70
C VAL A 286 13.89 -24.46 9.41
N HIS A 287 13.30 -25.12 10.38
CA HIS A 287 12.81 -26.49 10.23
C HIS A 287 11.30 -26.44 10.02
N VAL A 288 10.80 -27.07 8.96
CA VAL A 288 9.36 -27.19 8.69
C VAL A 288 8.99 -28.67 8.66
N THR A 289 8.02 -29.07 9.47
CA THR A 289 7.53 -30.45 9.49
C THR A 289 6.22 -30.54 8.71
N LEU A 290 6.15 -31.45 7.74
CA LEU A 290 4.91 -31.84 7.08
C LEU A 290 4.22 -32.96 7.89
N PRO A 291 2.89 -32.88 8.11
CA PRO A 291 2.11 -33.95 8.74
C PRO A 291 1.99 -35.18 7.83
#